data_AF-A0A9P0X6G8-F1
#
_entry.id   AF-A0A9P0X6G8-F1
#
_cell.length_a   1.000
_cell.length_b   1.000
_cell.length_c   1.000
_cell.angle_alpha   90.00
_cell.angle_beta   90.00
_cell.angle_gamma   90.00
#
_symmetry.space_group_name_H-M   'P 1'
#
loop_
_entity.id
_entity.type
_entity.pdbx_description
1 polymer ?
#
loop_
_entity_poly.entity_id
_entity_poly.type
_entity_poly.pdbx_seq_one_letter_code
_entity_poly.pdbx_strand_id
1 'polypeptide(L)'
;MSHLSLEKFGCNGESISMDARWTQWKRALFIYLEASFIDKDVKKRASLLHFGGLDLQDVFYNIPGANVEPTEGEDVFEIAISKLDAYFGAK
;
A
#
# COMPACT_ATOMS: atom_id res chain seq x y z
N MET A 1 11.21 14.20 19.42
CA MET A 1 9.90 13.81 18.87
C MET A 1 10.09 12.47 18.19
N SER A 2 9.40 11.41 18.64
CA SER A 2 9.45 10.12 17.94
C SER A 2 8.81 10.29 16.56
N HIS A 3 9.61 10.16 15.52
CA HIS A 3 9.10 10.11 14.15
C HIS A 3 8.24 8.85 14.03
N LEU A 4 6.97 8.98 13.63
CA LEU A 4 6.13 7.84 13.29
C LEU A 4 6.81 7.10 12.13
N SER A 5 7.34 5.91 12.36
CA SER A 5 8.01 5.09 11.35
C SER A 5 7.22 3.82 11.11
N LEU A 6 6.91 3.55 9.84
CA LEU A 6 6.32 2.29 9.41
C LEU A 6 7.43 1.36 8.90
N GLU A 7 7.45 0.12 9.35
CA GLU A 7 8.36 -0.90 8.82
C GLU A 7 8.02 -1.21 7.36
N LYS A 8 9.04 -1.48 6.54
CA LYS A 8 8.84 -1.79 5.13
C LYS A 8 8.03 -3.08 4.97
N PHE A 9 7.20 -3.13 3.93
CA PHE A 9 6.51 -4.37 3.59
C PHE A 9 7.55 -5.43 3.18
N GLY A 10 7.60 -6.54 3.91
CA GLY A 10 8.47 -7.67 3.60
C GLY A 10 7.70 -8.77 2.87
N CYS A 11 7.94 -8.93 1.56
CA CYS A 11 7.38 -10.03 0.77
C CYS A 11 7.94 -11.40 1.17
N ASN A 12 9.06 -11.46 1.89
CA ASN A 12 9.82 -12.67 2.22
C ASN A 12 9.95 -12.81 3.74
N GLY A 13 9.13 -13.66 4.35
CA GLY A 13 9.07 -13.85 5.80
C GLY A 13 8.56 -15.25 6.09
N GLU A 14 9.19 -15.92 7.05
CA GLU A 14 8.97 -17.33 7.35
C GLU A 14 7.68 -17.52 8.18
N SER A 15 6.82 -18.45 7.74
CA SER A 15 5.62 -19.01 8.41
C SER A 15 4.23 -18.40 8.21
N ILE A 16 4.07 -17.12 7.84
CA ILE A 16 2.74 -16.51 7.64
C ILE A 16 2.40 -16.38 6.15
N SER A 17 1.14 -16.70 5.78
CA SER A 17 0.65 -16.59 4.41
C SER A 17 0.72 -15.14 3.88
N MET A 18 0.83 -14.99 2.57
CA MET A 18 1.05 -13.69 1.92
C MET A 18 -0.11 -12.71 2.17
N ASP A 19 -1.34 -13.23 2.17
CA ASP A 19 -2.57 -12.49 2.47
C ASP A 19 -2.59 -11.94 3.91
N ALA A 20 -2.14 -12.74 4.89
CA ALA A 20 -2.11 -12.35 6.29
C ALA A 20 -1.04 -11.28 6.54
N ARG A 21 0.15 -11.42 5.93
CA ARG A 21 1.20 -10.38 6.01
C ARG A 21 0.76 -9.08 5.33
N TRP A 22 0.14 -9.18 4.16
CA TRP A 22 -0.41 -8.02 3.46
C TRP A 22 -1.49 -7.31 4.28
N THR A 23 -2.42 -8.07 4.86
CA THR A 23 -3.49 -7.53 5.71
C THR A 23 -2.93 -6.84 6.95
N GLN A 24 -1.95 -7.45 7.62
CA GLN A 24 -1.31 -6.88 8.80
C GLN A 24 -0.57 -5.59 8.46
N TRP A 25 0.24 -5.59 7.40
CA TRP A 25 1.02 -4.42 7.01
C TRP A 25 0.13 -3.28 6.50
N LYS A 26 -0.89 -3.59 5.68
CA LYS A 26 -1.89 -2.61 5.22
C LYS A 26 -2.59 -1.94 6.41
N ARG A 27 -2.95 -2.68 7.46
CA ARG A 27 -3.53 -2.09 8.69
C ARG A 27 -2.58 -1.07 9.32
N ALA A 28 -1.29 -1.39 9.44
CA ALA A 28 -0.30 -0.48 9.99
C ALA A 28 -0.12 0.78 9.11
N LEU A 29 -0.16 0.64 7.78
CA LEU A 29 -0.17 1.77 6.85
C LEU A 29 -1.37 2.69 7.06
N PHE A 30 -2.59 2.15 7.20
CA PHE A 30 -3.79 2.97 7.38
C PHE A 30 -3.74 3.77 8.69
N ILE A 31 -3.26 3.16 9.78
CA ILE A 31 -3.03 3.85 11.06
C ILE A 31 -2.01 4.97 10.88
N TYR A 32 -0.91 4.73 10.16
CA TYR A 32 0.10 5.75 9.88
C TYR A 32 -0.48 6.93 9.09
N LEU A 33 -1.28 6.67 8.05
CA LEU A 33 -1.90 7.71 7.22
C LEU A 33 -2.83 8.59 8.06
N GLU A 34 -3.64 7.98 8.92
CA GLU A 34 -4.54 8.68 9.84
C GLU A 34 -3.75 9.53 10.85
N ALA A 35 -2.78 8.93 11.55
CA ALA A 35 -1.97 9.63 12.55
C ALA A 35 -1.11 10.77 11.96
N SER A 36 -0.78 10.69 10.67
CA SER A 36 0.01 11.68 9.94
C SER A 36 -0.84 12.71 9.19
N PHE A 37 -2.18 12.66 9.31
CA PHE A 37 -3.11 13.53 8.59
C PHE A 37 -2.90 13.53 7.07
N ILE A 38 -2.60 12.36 6.50
CA ILE A 38 -2.45 12.16 5.06
C ILE A 38 -3.80 11.75 4.48
N ASP A 39 -4.57 12.74 4.04
CA ASP A 39 -5.95 12.58 3.58
C ASP A 39 -6.11 12.53 2.05
N LYS A 40 -5.26 13.25 1.31
CA LYS A 40 -5.23 13.26 -0.16
C LYS A 40 -4.82 11.89 -0.71
N ASP A 41 -5.68 11.32 -1.54
CA ASP A 41 -5.51 10.09 -2.31
C ASP A 41 -4.09 9.94 -2.93
N VAL A 42 -3.61 10.94 -3.66
CA VAL A 42 -2.28 10.91 -4.28
C VAL A 42 -1.17 10.75 -3.24
N LYS A 43 -1.31 11.41 -2.08
CA LYS A 43 -0.34 11.29 -0.98
C LYS A 43 -0.44 9.94 -0.28
N LYS A 44 -1.64 9.40 -0.10
CA LYS A 44 -1.84 8.04 0.45
C LYS A 44 -1.18 7.00 -0.46
N ARG A 45 -1.36 7.10 -1.78
CA ARG A 45 -0.70 6.23 -2.77
C ARG A 45 0.83 6.40 -2.73
N ALA A 46 1.33 7.63 -2.63
CA ALA A 46 2.76 7.85 -2.50
C ALA A 46 3.34 7.21 -1.23
N SER A 47 2.66 7.34 -0.09
CA SER A 47 3.04 6.69 1.17
C SER A 47 3.00 5.16 1.07
N LEU A 48 1.96 4.60 0.46
CA LEU A 48 1.85 3.17 0.18
C LEU A 48 3.09 2.64 -0.56
N LEU A 49 3.49 3.30 -1.65
CA LEU A 49 4.64 2.89 -2.45
C LEU A 49 5.98 3.14 -1.73
N HIS A 50 6.08 4.25 -0.98
CA HIS A 50 7.29 4.59 -0.23
C HIS A 50 7.59 3.55 0.87
N PHE A 51 6.60 3.25 1.71
CA PHE A 51 6.76 2.28 2.78
C PHE A 51 6.70 0.83 2.27
N GLY A 52 5.98 0.58 1.17
CA GLY A 52 5.96 -0.72 0.51
C GLY A 52 7.31 -1.18 -0.03
N GLY A 53 8.22 -0.23 -0.32
CA GLY A 53 9.53 -0.53 -0.85
C GLY A 53 9.51 -0.95 -2.32
N LEU A 54 10.70 -1.27 -2.86
CA LEU A 54 10.90 -1.55 -4.28
C LEU A 54 10.11 -2.79 -4.75
N ASP A 55 10.06 -3.86 -3.94
CA ASP A 55 9.32 -5.07 -4.30
C ASP A 55 7.81 -4.79 -4.49
N LEU A 56 7.20 -3.96 -3.63
CA LEU A 56 5.80 -3.57 -3.79
C LEU A 56 5.62 -2.64 -5.01
N GLN A 57 6.57 -1.73 -5.25
CA GLN A 57 6.54 -0.85 -6.41
C GLN A 57 6.59 -1.65 -7.71
N ASP A 58 7.48 -2.63 -7.81
CA ASP A 58 7.59 -3.50 -8.98
C ASP A 58 6.28 -4.26 -9.23
N VAL A 59 5.67 -4.82 -8.18
CA VAL A 59 4.33 -5.45 -8.29
C VAL A 59 3.30 -4.43 -8.77
N PHE A 60 3.21 -3.28 -8.11
CA PHE A 60 2.23 -2.23 -8.41
C PHE A 60 2.32 -1.75 -9.86
N TYR A 61 3.51 -1.42 -10.36
CA TYR A 61 3.70 -0.92 -11.72
C TYR A 61 3.50 -1.99 -12.79
N ASN A 62 3.56 -3.28 -12.43
CA ASN A 62 3.27 -4.39 -13.34
C ASN A 62 1.79 -4.82 -13.34
N ILE A 63 0.95 -4.34 -12.41
CA ILE A 63 -0.49 -4.65 -12.41
C ILE A 63 -1.24 -3.70 -13.36
N PRO A 64 -1.94 -4.20 -14.40
CA PRO A 64 -2.72 -3.35 -15.30
C PRO A 64 -3.80 -2.54 -14.58
N GLY A 65 -3.77 -1.23 -14.80
CA GLY A 65 -4.71 -0.28 -14.21
C GLY A 65 -4.52 -0.02 -12.71
N ALA A 66 -3.37 -0.39 -12.13
CA ALA A 66 -3.03 0.01 -10.76
C ALA A 66 -2.45 1.42 -10.70
N ASN A 67 -1.61 1.79 -11.67
CA ASN A 67 -1.06 3.15 -11.78
C ASN A 67 -1.92 4.01 -12.71
N VAL A 68 -3.00 4.57 -12.16
CA VAL A 68 -3.86 5.54 -12.86
C VAL A 68 -3.41 6.98 -12.61
N GLU A 69 -3.61 7.87 -13.57
CA GLU A 69 -3.40 9.29 -13.36
C GLU A 69 -4.50 9.87 -12.46
N PRO A 70 -4.21 10.83 -11.57
CA PRO A 70 -5.22 11.46 -10.74
C PRO A 70 -6.21 12.26 -11.61
N THR A 71 -7.48 11.83 -11.62
CA THR A 71 -8.58 12.52 -12.29
C THR A 71 -9.67 12.91 -11.30
N GLU A 72 -10.44 13.95 -11.62
CA GLU A 72 -11.53 14.41 -10.76
C GLU A 72 -12.59 13.30 -10.58
N GLY A 73 -12.87 12.95 -9.33
CA GLY A 73 -13.86 11.93 -8.97
C GLY A 73 -13.32 10.50 -8.79
N GLU A 74 -12.04 10.25 -9.03
CA GLU A 74 -11.41 8.95 -8.77
C GLU A 74 -10.46 9.02 -7.57
N ASP A 75 -10.53 8.04 -6.66
CA ASP A 75 -9.55 7.88 -5.58
C ASP A 75 -8.43 6.94 -6.06
N VAL A 76 -7.29 7.53 -6.45
CA VAL A 76 -6.15 6.75 -6.96
C VAL A 76 -5.53 5.81 -5.93
N PHE A 77 -5.75 6.08 -4.63
CA PHE A 77 -5.29 5.22 -3.56
C PHE A 77 -6.22 4.02 -3.38
N GLU A 78 -7.53 4.21 -3.44
CA GLU A 78 -8.50 3.11 -3.39
C GLU A 78 -8.30 2.15 -4.57
N ILE A 79 -8.09 2.67 -5.77
CA ILE A 79 -7.77 1.86 -6.97
C ILE A 79 -6.48 1.06 -6.74
N ALA A 80 -5.41 1.70 -6.26
CA ALA A 80 -4.14 1.05 -5.97
C ALA A 80 -4.29 -0.08 -4.94
N ILE A 81 -4.99 0.19 -3.82
CA ILE A 81 -5.25 -0.79 -2.77
C ILE A 81 -6.08 -1.95 -3.30
N SER A 82 -7.15 -1.69 -4.06
CA SER A 82 -8.01 -2.74 -4.63
C SER A 82 -7.23 -3.69 -5.53
N LYS A 83 -6.34 -3.15 -6.37
CA LYS A 83 -5.48 -3.93 -7.27
C LYS A 83 -4.46 -4.78 -6.51
N LEU A 84 -3.84 -4.22 -5.48
CA LEU A 84 -2.90 -4.96 -4.63
C LEU A 84 -3.61 -5.99 -3.74
N ASP A 85 -4.82 -5.68 -3.26
CA ASP A 85 -5.68 -6.62 -2.55
C ASP A 85 -6.03 -7.82 -3.42
N ALA A 86 -6.38 -7.60 -4.69
CA ALA A 86 -6.62 -8.69 -5.63
C ALA A 86 -5.35 -9.52 -5.89
N TYR A 87 -4.17 -8.89 -5.95
CA TYR A 87 -2.90 -9.58 -6.19
C TYR A 87 -2.43 -10.41 -4.98
N PHE A 88 -2.49 -9.85 -3.77
CA PHE A 88 -2.00 -10.51 -2.54
C PHE A 88 -3.05 -11.33 -1.81
N GLY A 89 -4.34 -11.01 -1.98
CA GLY A 89 -5.47 -11.71 -1.37
C GLY A 89 -5.96 -12.90 -2.19
N ALA A 90 -5.58 -13.03 -3.47
CA ALA A 90 -5.83 -14.23 -4.25
C ALA A 90 -4.78 -15.30 -3.93
N LYS A 91 -5.08 -16.18 -2.97
CA LYS A 91 -4.44 -17.49 -2.83
C LYS A 91 -5.41 -18.53 -2.27
#